data_AF-A0A2J8NVX2-F1
#
_entry.id   AF-A0A2J8NVX2-F1
#
_cell.length_a   1.000
_cell.length_b   1.000
_cell.length_c   1.000
_cell.angle_alpha   90.00
_cell.angle_beta   90.00
_cell.angle_gamma   90.00
#
_symmetry.space_group_name_H-M   'P 1'
#
loop_
_entity.id
_entity.type
_entity.pdbx_description
1 polymer ?
#
loop_
_entity_poly.entity_id
_entity_poly.type
_entity_poly.pdbx_seq_one_letter_code
_entity_poly.pdbx_strand_id
1 'polypeptide(L)' 'MAWIKRKFGERPPPKRLTREAMRNYLKERGDQTVLILHAKVAQKSYGN' A
#
# COMPACT_ATOMS: atom_id res chain seq x y z
N MET A 1 34.39 19.11 -1.78
CA MET A 1 33.17 19.26 -0.95
C MET A 1 31.94 19.31 -1.87
N ALA A 2 31.42 18.16 -2.29
CA ALA A 2 30.34 18.05 -3.31
C ALA A 2 29.09 17.30 -2.79
N TRP A 3 28.72 17.55 -1.53
CA TRP A 3 27.69 16.76 -0.83
C TRP A 3 26.30 17.41 -0.73
N ILE A 4 26.06 18.58 -1.36
CA ILE A 4 24.81 19.33 -1.16
C ILE A 4 24.28 19.83 -2.50
N LYS A 5 23.68 18.94 -3.30
CA LYS A 5 22.81 19.35 -4.42
C LYS A 5 21.67 18.35 -4.71
N ARG A 6 21.19 17.61 -3.69
CA ARG A 6 19.95 16.85 -3.86
C ARG A 6 18.79 17.83 -3.92
N LYS A 7 18.19 18.01 -5.10
CA LYS A 7 17.01 18.86 -5.31
C LYS A 7 15.89 18.34 -4.42
N PHE A 8 15.50 19.13 -3.42
CA PHE A 8 14.35 18.82 -2.55
C PHE A 8 13.10 18.70 -3.44
N GLY A 9 12.66 17.47 -3.73
CA GLY A 9 11.45 17.21 -4.52
C GLY A 9 11.57 16.14 -5.59
N GLU A 10 12.79 15.79 -6.02
CA GLU A 10 12.97 14.66 -6.95
C GLU A 10 12.74 13.35 -6.20
N ARG A 11 11.55 12.77 -6.36
CA ARG A 11 11.28 11.42 -5.90
C ARG A 11 12.10 10.46 -6.76
N PRO A 12 12.85 9.52 -6.16
CA PRO A 12 13.48 8.47 -6.94
C PRO A 12 12.39 7.72 -7.72
N PRO A 13 12.73 7.19 -8.91
CA PRO A 13 11.80 6.38 -9.66
C PRO A 13 11.30 5.21 -8.79
N PRO A 14 10.04 4.79 -8.95
CA PRO A 14 9.47 3.69 -8.17
C PRO A 14 10.30 2.42 -8.39
N LYS A 15 10.58 1.70 -7.29
CA LYS A 15 11.31 0.43 -7.34
C LYS A 15 10.39 -0.68 -7.85
N ARG A 16 10.89 -1.50 -8.78
CA ARG A 16 10.19 -2.71 -9.25
C ARG A 16 10.42 -3.87 -8.26
N LEU A 17 9.48 -4.81 -8.21
CA LEU A 17 9.61 -6.02 -7.40
C LEU A 17 10.69 -6.94 -7.97
N THR A 18 11.65 -7.37 -7.14
CA THR A 18 12.68 -8.34 -7.52
C THR A 18 12.23 -9.77 -7.17
N ARG A 19 12.86 -10.77 -7.80
CA ARG A 19 12.61 -12.19 -7.47
C ARG A 19 12.94 -12.51 -6.01
N GLU A 20 14.01 -11.92 -5.47
CA GLU A 20 14.43 -12.09 -4.08
C GLU A 20 13.41 -11.48 -3.11
N ALA A 21 12.96 -10.25 -3.36
CA ALA A 21 11.94 -9.60 -2.55
C ALA A 21 10.64 -10.40 -2.52
N MET A 22 10.22 -10.97 -3.66
CA MET A 22 9.05 -11.84 -3.72
C MET A 22 9.24 -13.16 -2.96
N ARG A 23 10.43 -13.79 -3.04
CA ARG A 23 10.74 -15.00 -2.27
C ARG A 23 10.65 -14.75 -0.76
N ASN A 24 11.19 -13.63 -0.30
CA ASN A 24 11.11 -13.24 1.12
C ASN A 24 9.66 -13.02 1.55
N TYR A 25 8.88 -12.29 0.75
CA TYR A 25 7.45 -12.08 1.03
C TYR A 25 6.67 -13.41 1.07
N LEU A 26 6.91 -14.34 0.13
CA LEU A 26 6.21 -15.63 0.13
C LEU A 26 6.55 -16.51 1.35
N LYS A 27 7.74 -16.33 1.93
CA LYS A 27 8.16 -17.01 3.16
C LYS A 27 7.49 -16.44 4.41
N GLU A 28 7.36 -15.12 4.51
CA GLU A 28 6.91 -14.42 5.72
C GLU A 28 5.42 -14.04 5.71
N ARG A 29 4.82 -13.85 4.53
CA ARG A 29 3.38 -13.53 4.31
C ARG A 29 2.83 -12.39 5.18
N GLY A 30 3.61 -11.31 5.30
CA GLY A 30 3.23 -10.11 6.07
C GLY A 30 2.21 -9.19 5.36
N ASP A 31 1.07 -9.73 4.93
CA ASP A 31 0.02 -8.95 4.27
C ASP A 31 -0.66 -7.98 5.24
N GLN A 32 -0.82 -6.72 4.84
CA GLN A 32 -1.71 -5.79 5.55
C GLN A 32 -3.14 -6.03 5.08
N THR A 33 -3.94 -6.67 5.93
CA THR A 33 -5.33 -7.00 5.63
C THR A 33 -6.28 -6.10 6.39
N VAL A 34 -7.22 -5.48 5.68
CA VAL A 34 -8.35 -4.74 6.27
C VAL A 34 -9.62 -5.49 5.91
N LEU A 35 -10.37 -5.93 6.93
CA LEU A 35 -11.64 -6.61 6.76
C LEU A 35 -12.79 -5.66 7.10
N ILE A 36 -13.69 -5.44 6.16
CA ILE A 36 -14.90 -4.64 6.38
C ILE A 36 -16.08 -5.60 6.40
N LEU A 37 -16.69 -5.73 7.57
CA LEU A 37 -17.91 -6.49 7.75
C LEU A 37 -19.09 -5.53 7.73
N HIS A 38 -20.09 -5.84 6.91
CA HIS A 38 -21.33 -5.06 6.83
C HIS A 38 -22.54 -5.99 6.75
N ALA A 39 -23.72 -5.45 7.09
CA ALA A 39 -24.97 -6.19 6.94
C ALA A 39 -25.18 -6.55 5.46
N LYS A 40 -25.71 -7.75 5.19
CA LYS A 40 -26.01 -8.20 3.81
C LYS A 40 -27.14 -7.42 3.15
N VAL A 41 -28.01 -6.88 3.98
CA VAL A 41 -29.15 -6.06 3.56
C VAL A 41 -29.22 -4.84 4.45
N ALA A 42 -29.70 -3.74 3.88
CA ALA A 42 -30.08 -2.54 4.60
C ALA A 42 -31.40 -2.07 4.01
N GLN A 43 -32.39 -1.81 4.86
CA GLN A 43 -33.68 -1.27 4.42
C GLN A 43 -33.54 0.23 4.19
N LYS A 44 -34.06 0.72 3.06
CA LYS A 44 -34.13 2.15 2.77
C LYS A 44 -35.07 2.84 3.78
N SER A 45 -34.66 4.00 4.28
CA SER A 45 -35.53 4.94 4.99
C SER A 45 -36.27 5.84 4.01
N TYR A 46 -37.58 5.99 4.21
CA TYR A 46 -38.44 6.92 3.47
C TYR A 46 -38.87 8.07 4.40
N GLY A 47 -39.07 9.27 3.85
CA GLY A 47 -39.34 10.49 4.62
C GLY A 47 -38.08 11.36 4.78
N ASN A 48 -38.22 12.45 5.55
CA ASN A 48 -37.15 13.35 6.01
C ASN A 48 -37.25 13.51 7.53
#